data_AF-A0A7R9B632-F1
#
_entry.id   AF-A0A7R9B632-F1
#
_cell.length_a   1.000
_cell.length_b   1.000
_cell.length_c   1.000
_cell.angle_alpha   90.00
_cell.angle_beta   90.00
_cell.angle_gamma   90.00
#
_symmetry.space_group_name_H-M   'P 1'
#
loop_
_entity.id
_entity.type
_entity.pdbx_description
1 polymer ?
#
loop_
_entity_poly.entity_id
_entity_poly.type
_entity_poly.pdbx_seq_one_letter_code
_entity_poly.pdbx_strand_id
1 'polypeptide(L)'
;MKKVQKGLRLPPTNTELWLKLPRSFSRQSARFELPLDSRTLKTMTPMQYIRMHVSISSGRRLLYNRVFNRYKEDLDDDEMERRMLGQNVAEALGEVMGCTLSDHQAEYFRELLGWTDSDLLDFRSWAGVSALCERLLGPQFTFQVAPCAQDPCYEVEKADFETLPRRLEKLTIDHRLKTILLGIREL
;
A
#
# COMPACT_ATOMS: atom_id res chain seq x y z
N MET A 1 -8.70 24.51 0.72
CA MET A 1 -8.02 24.40 -0.61
C MET A 1 -8.74 25.13 -1.75
N LYS A 2 -10.08 25.08 -1.86
CA LYS A 2 -10.83 25.78 -2.95
C LYS A 2 -10.59 27.30 -3.03
N LYS A 3 -10.29 27.98 -1.92
CA LYS A 3 -10.04 29.44 -1.89
C LYS A 3 -8.67 29.85 -2.47
N VAL A 4 -7.66 28.97 -2.46
CA VAL A 4 -6.30 29.30 -2.93
C VAL A 4 -6.18 29.11 -4.45
N GLN A 5 -6.89 28.13 -5.01
CA GLN A 5 -6.88 27.85 -6.46
C GLN A 5 -7.49 28.98 -7.31
N LYS A 6 -8.47 29.72 -6.77
CA LYS A 6 -9.11 30.86 -7.47
C LYS A 6 -8.16 32.02 -7.76
N GLY A 7 -7.08 32.18 -6.98
CA GLY A 7 -6.09 33.24 -7.20
C GLY A 7 -5.04 32.91 -8.28
N LEU A 8 -4.84 31.62 -8.59
CA LEU A 8 -3.69 31.15 -9.37
C LEU A 8 -4.02 30.77 -10.83
N ARG A 9 -5.28 30.95 -11.31
CA ARG A 9 -5.74 30.58 -12.66
C ARG A 9 -5.26 29.19 -13.13
N LEU A 10 -5.08 28.26 -12.19
CA LEU A 10 -4.66 26.90 -12.54
C LEU A 10 -5.82 26.21 -13.24
N PRO A 11 -5.59 25.52 -14.37
CA PRO A 11 -6.62 24.71 -14.99
C PRO A 11 -7.14 23.69 -13.96
N PRO A 12 -8.44 23.37 -13.99
CA PRO A 12 -8.99 22.35 -13.11
C PRO A 12 -8.21 21.05 -13.32
N THR A 13 -7.67 20.48 -12.25
CA THR A 13 -6.94 19.21 -12.31
C THR A 13 -7.89 18.14 -12.84
N ASN A 14 -7.68 17.68 -14.08
CA ASN A 14 -8.49 16.61 -14.67
C ASN A 14 -8.10 15.29 -14.01
N THR A 15 -8.75 15.03 -12.89
CA THR A 15 -8.29 14.00 -11.99
C THR A 15 -8.84 12.62 -12.39
N GLU A 16 -9.88 12.59 -13.24
CA GLU A 16 -10.32 11.38 -13.95
C GLU A 16 -9.29 10.95 -15.00
N LEU A 17 -8.75 11.91 -15.76
CA LEU A 17 -7.67 11.62 -16.71
C LEU A 17 -6.45 11.04 -15.99
N TRP A 18 -6.08 11.58 -14.83
CA TRP A 18 -4.93 11.10 -14.06
C TRP A 18 -5.08 9.65 -13.56
N LEU A 19 -6.30 9.19 -13.27
CA LEU A 19 -6.55 7.79 -12.92
C LEU A 19 -6.47 6.85 -14.14
N LYS A 20 -6.65 7.38 -15.35
CA LYS A 20 -6.56 6.63 -16.62
C LYS A 20 -5.16 6.57 -17.22
N LEU A 21 -4.20 7.32 -16.67
CA LEU A 21 -2.83 7.30 -17.15
C LEU A 21 -2.14 5.98 -16.76
N PRO A 22 -1.23 5.45 -17.61
CA PRO A 22 -0.42 4.28 -17.27
C PRO A 22 0.27 4.48 -15.91
N ARG A 23 0.24 3.44 -15.07
CA ARG A 23 0.93 3.46 -13.79
C ARG A 23 2.41 3.16 -13.98
N SER A 24 3.23 3.95 -13.31
CA SER A 24 4.59 3.55 -12.96
C SER A 24 4.58 2.95 -11.55
N PHE A 25 5.51 2.07 -11.25
CA PHE A 25 5.76 1.58 -9.90
C PHE A 25 7.23 1.84 -9.56
N SER A 26 7.50 2.17 -8.31
CA SER A 26 8.84 2.50 -7.85
C SER A 26 9.03 2.00 -6.43
N ARG A 27 10.22 1.50 -6.11
CA ARG A 27 10.60 1.14 -4.74
C ARG A 27 10.54 2.32 -3.79
N GLN A 28 10.65 3.56 -4.30
CA GLN A 28 10.60 4.79 -3.53
C GLN A 28 9.17 5.31 -3.27
N SER A 29 8.15 4.68 -3.87
CA SER A 29 6.72 4.99 -3.64
C SER A 29 6.32 4.86 -2.18
N ALA A 30 6.91 3.90 -1.47
CA ALA A 30 6.73 3.65 -0.06
C ALA A 30 8.01 3.08 0.56
N ARG A 31 8.20 3.34 1.84
CA ARG A 31 9.27 2.78 2.66
C ARG A 31 8.69 1.77 3.64
N PHE A 32 9.21 0.57 3.64
CA PHE A 32 8.88 -0.49 4.59
C PHE A 32 9.95 -0.53 5.67
N GLU A 33 9.53 -0.69 6.92
CA GLU A 33 10.43 -0.73 8.08
C GLU A 33 10.14 -1.97 8.91
N LEU A 34 11.11 -2.38 9.72
CA LEU A 34 10.88 -3.39 10.75
C LEU A 34 10.58 -2.71 12.09
N PRO A 35 9.77 -3.34 12.97
CA PRO A 35 9.65 -2.87 14.33
C PRO A 35 11.01 -2.81 15.02
N LEU A 36 11.25 -1.74 15.79
CA LEU A 36 12.48 -1.56 16.57
C LEU A 36 12.72 -2.74 17.51
N ASP A 37 11.67 -3.19 18.21
CA ASP A 37 11.69 -4.46 18.94
C ASP A 37 11.18 -5.59 18.04
N SER A 38 12.09 -6.46 17.60
CA SER A 38 11.75 -7.58 16.73
C SER A 38 10.77 -8.57 17.37
N ARG A 39 10.63 -8.58 18.70
CA ARG A 39 9.66 -9.45 19.40
C ARG A 39 8.22 -9.06 19.09
N THR A 40 7.97 -7.80 18.72
CA THR A 40 6.63 -7.33 18.32
C THR A 40 6.11 -8.10 17.10
N LEU A 41 6.99 -8.58 16.22
CA LEU A 41 6.60 -9.39 15.06
C LEU A 41 5.92 -10.72 15.44
N LYS A 42 6.15 -11.27 16.65
CA LYS A 42 5.57 -12.55 17.09
C LYS A 42 4.04 -12.51 17.21
N THR A 43 3.50 -11.34 17.55
CA THR A 43 2.07 -11.16 17.83
C THR A 43 1.40 -10.26 16.79
N MET A 44 2.13 -9.83 15.76
CA MET A 44 1.65 -8.88 14.77
C MET A 44 0.98 -9.61 13.61
N THR A 45 -0.22 -9.15 13.24
CA THR A 45 -0.88 -9.61 12.00
C THR A 45 -0.32 -8.89 10.78
N PRO A 46 -0.45 -9.45 9.57
CA PRO A 46 -0.14 -8.75 8.31
C PRO A 46 -0.75 -7.34 8.23
N MET A 47 -2.04 -7.21 8.55
CA MET A 47 -2.76 -5.93 8.53
C MET A 47 -2.18 -4.92 9.55
N GLN A 48 -1.83 -5.37 10.75
CA GLN A 48 -1.18 -4.51 11.75
C GLN A 48 0.19 -4.03 11.27
N TYR A 49 0.96 -4.90 10.62
CA TYR A 49 2.26 -4.56 10.06
C TYR A 49 2.14 -3.46 9.01
N ILE A 50 1.31 -3.66 7.97
CA ILE A 50 1.19 -2.67 6.88
C ILE A 50 0.61 -1.34 7.35
N ARG A 51 -0.26 -1.35 8.36
CA ARG A 51 -0.81 -0.13 8.95
C ARG A 51 0.25 0.65 9.71
N MET A 52 1.14 -0.01 10.44
CA MET A 52 2.06 0.65 11.38
C MET A 52 3.45 0.93 10.81
N HIS A 53 3.97 0.07 9.95
CA HIS A 53 5.38 0.01 9.55
C HIS A 53 5.61 0.33 8.07
N VAL A 54 4.69 1.07 7.46
CA VAL A 54 4.79 1.51 6.07
C VAL A 54 4.62 3.03 6.00
N SER A 55 5.60 3.69 5.40
CA SER A 55 5.61 5.13 5.15
C SER A 55 5.39 5.42 3.67
N ILE A 56 4.40 6.23 3.34
CA ILE A 56 3.99 6.48 1.95
C ILE A 56 4.55 7.83 1.46
N SER A 57 5.11 7.86 0.25
CA SER A 57 5.53 9.11 -0.39
C SER A 57 4.34 10.06 -0.61
N SER A 58 4.60 11.37 -0.66
CA SER A 58 3.53 12.38 -0.81
C SER A 58 2.70 12.18 -2.08
N GLY A 59 3.34 11.85 -3.21
CA GLY A 59 2.69 11.59 -4.48
C GLY A 59 1.76 10.37 -4.44
N ARG A 60 2.23 9.26 -3.84
CA ARG A 60 1.41 8.04 -3.70
C ARG A 60 0.29 8.21 -2.71
N ARG A 61 0.53 8.94 -1.62
CA ARG A 61 -0.52 9.29 -0.67
C ARG A 61 -1.67 10.05 -1.32
N LEU A 62 -1.39 10.92 -2.29
CA LEU A 62 -2.43 11.61 -3.06
C LEU A 62 -3.25 10.62 -3.91
N LEU A 63 -2.59 9.66 -4.57
CA LEU A 63 -3.26 8.60 -5.35
C LEU A 63 -4.17 7.76 -4.45
N TYR A 64 -3.63 7.24 -3.35
CA TYR A 64 -4.36 6.37 -2.44
C TYR A 64 -5.54 7.11 -1.81
N ASN A 65 -5.37 8.38 -1.43
CA ASN A 65 -6.45 9.18 -0.87
C ASN A 65 -7.57 9.42 -1.90
N ARG A 66 -7.20 9.66 -3.16
CA ARG A 66 -8.19 9.83 -4.22
C ARG A 66 -9.03 8.58 -4.40
N VAL A 67 -8.40 7.41 -4.54
CA VAL A 67 -9.13 6.15 -4.71
C VAL A 67 -9.96 5.86 -3.46
N PHE A 68 -9.39 6.01 -2.25
CA PHE A 68 -10.11 5.81 -0.99
C PHE A 68 -11.40 6.63 -0.91
N ASN A 69 -11.38 7.89 -1.37
CA ASN A 69 -12.58 8.74 -1.33
C ASN A 69 -13.69 8.30 -2.30
N ARG A 70 -13.39 7.48 -3.30
CA ARG A 70 -14.41 6.93 -4.22
C ARG A 70 -15.14 5.72 -3.62
N TYR A 71 -14.47 5.02 -2.70
CA TYR A 71 -14.94 3.78 -2.10
C TYR A 71 -15.22 3.89 -0.59
N LYS A 72 -15.07 5.09 -0.02
CA LYS A 72 -15.38 5.33 1.39
C LYS A 72 -16.87 5.16 1.62
N GLU A 73 -17.24 4.71 2.81
CA GLU A 73 -18.61 4.78 3.27
C GLU A 73 -19.03 6.25 3.40
N ASP A 74 -20.22 6.57 2.87
CA ASP A 74 -20.88 7.84 3.11
C ASP A 74 -21.61 7.75 4.45
N LEU A 75 -20.85 8.01 5.52
CA LEU A 75 -21.39 8.16 6.86
C LEU A 75 -21.79 9.62 7.04
N ASP A 76 -23.00 9.86 7.56
CA ASP A 76 -23.61 11.19 7.74
C ASP A 76 -22.90 12.05 8.82
N ASP A 77 -21.79 11.57 9.38
CA ASP A 77 -21.07 12.20 10.48
C ASP A 77 -19.66 12.60 10.06
N ASP A 78 -19.45 13.92 9.90
CA ASP A 78 -18.16 14.53 9.55
C ASP A 78 -17.07 14.30 10.63
N GLU A 79 -17.43 13.90 11.85
CA GLU A 79 -16.48 13.56 12.93
C GLU A 79 -15.99 12.11 12.84
N MET A 80 -16.72 11.24 12.15
CA MET A 80 -16.33 9.84 11.97
C MET A 80 -15.13 9.73 11.02
N GLU A 81 -14.11 8.99 11.46
CA GLU A 81 -12.93 8.77 10.63
C GLU A 81 -13.32 7.92 9.40
N ARG A 82 -13.12 8.46 8.20
CA ARG A 82 -13.46 7.80 6.92
C ARG A 82 -13.00 6.32 6.89
N ARG A 83 -13.90 5.43 6.48
CA ARG A 83 -13.69 3.98 6.34
C ARG A 83 -14.09 3.50 4.96
N MET A 84 -13.52 2.38 4.53
CA MET A 84 -13.91 1.64 3.32
C MET A 84 -14.20 0.18 3.70
N LEU A 85 -15.29 -0.38 3.20
CA LEU A 85 -15.62 -1.81 3.39
C LEU A 85 -14.62 -2.71 2.67
N GLY A 86 -14.29 -3.84 3.30
CA GLY A 86 -13.35 -4.84 2.79
C GLY A 86 -13.75 -5.41 1.43
N GLN A 87 -15.05 -5.50 1.16
CA GLN A 87 -15.58 -5.97 -0.14
C GLN A 87 -15.13 -5.08 -1.32
N ASN A 88 -14.86 -3.79 -1.06
CA ASN A 88 -14.47 -2.82 -2.08
C ASN A 88 -12.94 -2.82 -2.34
N VAL A 89 -12.15 -3.50 -1.50
CA VAL A 89 -10.68 -3.39 -1.52
C VAL A 89 -10.08 -3.87 -2.83
N ALA A 90 -10.55 -5.00 -3.37
CA ALA A 90 -9.99 -5.56 -4.61
C ALA A 90 -10.25 -4.65 -5.82
N GLU A 91 -11.45 -4.09 -5.93
CA GLU A 91 -11.82 -3.16 -6.98
C GLU A 91 -11.01 -1.85 -6.88
N ALA A 92 -10.93 -1.29 -5.66
CA ALA A 92 -10.14 -0.10 -5.38
C ALA A 92 -8.65 -0.31 -5.68
N LEU A 93 -8.10 -1.50 -5.38
CA LEU A 93 -6.72 -1.84 -5.74
C LEU A 93 -6.53 -1.81 -7.25
N GLY A 94 -7.51 -2.26 -8.04
CA GLY A 94 -7.48 -2.16 -9.49
C GLY A 94 -7.31 -0.71 -9.99
N GLU A 95 -8.00 0.26 -9.38
CA GLU A 95 -7.82 1.68 -9.70
C GLU A 95 -6.44 2.21 -9.33
N VAL A 96 -5.86 1.76 -8.20
CA VAL A 96 -4.50 2.11 -7.80
C VAL A 96 -3.50 1.57 -8.82
N MET A 97 -3.63 0.29 -9.19
CA MET A 97 -2.75 -0.40 -10.13
C MET A 97 -2.96 0.06 -11.59
N GLY A 98 -4.07 0.75 -11.88
CA GLY A 98 -4.43 1.21 -13.22
C GLY A 98 -4.94 0.10 -14.13
N CYS A 99 -5.25 -1.06 -13.56
CA CYS A 99 -5.78 -2.24 -14.23
C CYS A 99 -6.49 -3.13 -13.21
N THR A 100 -7.53 -3.84 -13.63
CA THR A 100 -8.22 -4.82 -12.77
C THR A 100 -7.26 -5.96 -12.39
N LEU A 101 -7.21 -6.31 -11.11
CA LEU A 101 -6.51 -7.51 -10.66
C LEU A 101 -7.26 -8.75 -11.17
N SER A 102 -6.54 -9.80 -11.54
CA SER A 102 -7.19 -11.09 -11.79
C SER A 102 -7.76 -11.67 -10.50
N ASP A 103 -8.75 -12.55 -10.59
CA ASP A 103 -9.35 -13.20 -9.41
C ASP A 103 -8.29 -13.90 -8.56
N HIS A 104 -7.31 -14.55 -9.20
CA HIS A 104 -6.18 -15.17 -8.50
C HIS A 104 -5.31 -14.14 -7.76
N GLN A 105 -5.00 -12.99 -8.37
CA GLN A 105 -4.22 -11.94 -7.71
C GLN A 105 -4.99 -11.32 -6.54
N ALA A 106 -6.29 -11.07 -6.73
CA ALA A 106 -7.15 -10.51 -5.69
C ALA A 106 -7.28 -11.46 -4.50
N GLU A 107 -7.54 -12.74 -4.75
CA GLU A 107 -7.69 -13.75 -3.70
C GLU A 107 -6.37 -14.01 -2.98
N TYR A 108 -5.26 -14.17 -3.70
CA TYR A 108 -3.93 -14.27 -3.10
C TYR A 108 -3.64 -13.11 -2.14
N PHE A 109 -3.93 -11.88 -2.57
CA PHE A 109 -3.65 -10.70 -1.76
C PHE A 109 -4.60 -10.59 -0.56
N ARG A 110 -5.88 -10.97 -0.72
CA ARG A 110 -6.86 -11.10 0.37
C ARG A 110 -6.40 -12.10 1.41
N GLU A 111 -6.01 -13.30 1.02
CA GLU A 111 -5.51 -14.33 1.93
C GLU A 111 -4.24 -13.88 2.67
N LEU A 112 -3.31 -13.24 1.94
CA LEU A 112 -2.03 -12.76 2.46
C LEU A 112 -2.21 -11.72 3.58
N LEU A 113 -3.15 -10.79 3.42
CA LEU A 113 -3.40 -9.74 4.42
C LEU A 113 -4.50 -10.12 5.43
N GLY A 114 -5.38 -11.05 5.06
CA GLY A 114 -6.42 -11.61 5.91
C GLY A 114 -7.57 -10.67 6.22
N TRP A 115 -7.98 -9.82 5.28
CA TRP A 115 -9.20 -9.00 5.46
C TRP A 115 -10.45 -9.76 5.00
N THR A 116 -11.59 -9.40 5.57
CA THR A 116 -12.92 -9.91 5.20
C THR A 116 -13.76 -8.82 4.54
N ASP A 117 -14.82 -9.20 3.85
CA ASP A 117 -15.71 -8.26 3.15
C ASP A 117 -16.39 -7.26 4.11
N SER A 118 -16.63 -7.67 5.36
CA SER A 118 -17.20 -6.86 6.44
C SER A 118 -16.21 -5.95 7.17
N ASP A 119 -14.90 -6.07 6.90
CA ASP A 119 -13.91 -5.26 7.58
C ASP A 119 -14.04 -3.78 7.19
N LEU A 120 -13.78 -2.88 8.15
CA LEU A 120 -13.75 -1.44 7.90
C LEU A 120 -12.30 -0.94 7.95
N LEU A 121 -11.76 -0.63 6.77
CA LEU A 121 -10.39 -0.16 6.64
C LEU A 121 -10.34 1.36 6.80
N ASP A 122 -9.54 1.84 7.75
CA ASP A 122 -9.14 3.25 7.81
C ASP A 122 -8.18 3.60 6.67
N PHE A 123 -7.95 4.90 6.45
CA PHE A 123 -7.06 5.34 5.39
C PHE A 123 -5.62 4.83 5.56
N ARG A 124 -5.17 4.60 6.80
CA ARG A 124 -3.80 4.14 7.09
C ARG A 124 -3.62 2.68 6.71
N SER A 125 -4.58 1.82 7.05
CA SER A 125 -4.66 0.43 6.61
C SER A 125 -4.72 0.39 5.09
N TRP A 126 -5.66 1.10 4.47
CA TRP A 126 -5.78 1.17 3.02
C TRP A 126 -4.46 1.59 2.33
N ALA A 127 -3.82 2.66 2.79
CA ALA A 127 -2.58 3.14 2.22
C ALA A 127 -1.45 2.10 2.32
N GLY A 128 -1.39 1.35 3.43
CA GLY A 128 -0.48 0.21 3.59
C GLY A 128 -0.81 -0.94 2.62
N VAL A 129 -2.09 -1.29 2.46
CA VAL A 129 -2.57 -2.31 1.51
C VAL A 129 -2.16 -1.93 0.08
N SER A 130 -2.44 -0.70 -0.35
CA SER A 130 -2.09 -0.19 -1.67
C SER A 130 -0.58 -0.22 -1.93
N ALA A 131 0.22 0.23 -0.96
CA ALA A 131 1.67 0.26 -1.08
C ALA A 131 2.29 -1.13 -1.19
N LEU A 132 1.79 -2.08 -0.39
CA LEU A 132 2.23 -3.47 -0.47
C LEU A 132 1.83 -4.10 -1.80
N CYS A 133 0.62 -3.81 -2.31
CA CYS A 133 0.14 -4.30 -3.59
C CYS A 133 1.03 -3.80 -4.74
N GLU A 134 1.34 -2.49 -4.75
CA GLU A 134 2.29 -1.92 -5.70
C GLU A 134 3.66 -2.58 -5.60
N ARG A 135 4.16 -2.82 -4.38
CA ARG A 135 5.47 -3.42 -4.19
C ARG A 135 5.51 -4.85 -4.73
N LEU A 136 4.59 -5.71 -4.31
CA LEU A 136 4.62 -7.15 -4.64
C LEU A 136 4.13 -7.46 -6.06
N LEU A 137 3.09 -6.77 -6.53
CA LEU A 137 2.44 -7.09 -7.81
C LEU A 137 2.79 -6.11 -8.92
N GLY A 138 3.24 -4.88 -8.60
CA GLY A 138 3.64 -3.87 -9.59
C GLY A 138 4.56 -4.38 -10.71
N PRO A 139 5.61 -5.17 -10.41
CA PRO A 139 6.47 -5.76 -11.44
C PRO A 139 5.74 -6.59 -12.50
N GLN A 140 4.59 -7.18 -12.19
CA GLN A 140 3.79 -7.99 -13.12
C GLN A 140 3.03 -7.12 -14.14
N PHE A 141 2.83 -5.83 -13.84
CA PHE A 141 2.06 -4.90 -14.66
C PHE A 141 2.94 -3.96 -15.47
N THR A 142 4.27 -4.11 -15.39
CA THR A 142 5.23 -3.28 -16.13
C THR A 142 6.07 -4.12 -17.08
N PHE A 143 6.25 -3.63 -18.30
CA PHE A 143 7.16 -4.23 -19.26
C PHE A 143 8.65 -4.02 -18.91
N GLN A 144 8.95 -3.03 -18.06
CA GLN A 144 10.31 -2.69 -17.65
C GLN A 144 10.34 -2.39 -16.14
N VAL A 145 10.85 -3.33 -15.37
CA VAL A 145 11.16 -3.11 -13.95
C VAL A 145 12.52 -2.42 -13.88
N ALA A 146 12.55 -1.21 -13.32
CA ALA A 146 13.81 -0.49 -13.16
C ALA A 146 14.78 -1.29 -12.27
N PRO A 147 16.05 -1.46 -12.70
CA PRO A 147 17.06 -2.09 -11.86
C PRO A 147 17.20 -1.37 -10.52
N CYS A 148 17.56 -2.10 -9.45
CA CYS A 148 17.74 -1.50 -8.12
C CYS A 148 18.75 -0.33 -8.11
N ALA A 149 19.75 -0.35 -9.01
CA ALA A 149 20.69 0.77 -9.17
C ALA A 149 20.02 2.08 -9.65
N GLN A 150 18.91 1.99 -10.39
CA GLN A 150 18.17 3.12 -10.93
C GLN A 150 16.93 3.48 -10.08
N ASP A 151 16.35 2.50 -9.39
CA ASP A 151 15.21 2.67 -8.48
C ASP A 151 15.46 1.92 -7.16
N PRO A 152 16.37 2.41 -6.30
CA PRO A 152 16.67 1.75 -5.04
C PRO A 152 15.58 1.96 -3.99
N CYS A 153 15.43 1.02 -3.06
CA CYS A 153 14.75 1.27 -1.79
C CYS A 153 15.46 2.37 -0.99
N TYR A 154 14.76 2.95 -0.01
CA TYR A 154 15.38 3.86 0.95
C TYR A 154 16.46 3.15 1.77
N GLU A 155 17.53 3.85 2.12
CA GLU A 155 18.66 3.28 2.88
C GLU A 155 18.23 2.67 4.23
N VAL A 156 17.26 3.29 4.91
CA VAL A 156 16.69 2.76 6.17
C VAL A 156 16.02 1.40 5.95
N GLU A 157 15.24 1.26 4.88
CA GLU A 157 14.60 -0.01 4.53
C GLU A 157 15.65 -1.07 4.19
N LYS A 158 16.67 -0.72 3.40
CA LYS A 158 17.76 -1.64 3.06
C LYS A 158 18.44 -2.18 4.33
N ALA A 159 18.80 -1.29 5.26
CA ALA A 159 19.48 -1.66 6.50
C ALA A 159 18.60 -2.58 7.37
N ASP A 160 17.30 -2.30 7.47
CA ASP A 160 16.37 -3.15 8.20
C ASP A 160 16.28 -4.55 7.60
N PHE A 161 16.02 -4.62 6.28
CA PHE A 161 15.75 -5.87 5.58
C PHE A 161 17.00 -6.71 5.27
N GLU A 162 18.20 -6.12 5.30
CA GLU A 162 19.47 -6.86 5.28
C GLU A 162 19.58 -7.80 6.50
N THR A 163 19.12 -7.35 7.66
CA THR A 163 19.19 -8.13 8.91
C THR A 163 18.01 -9.10 9.09
N LEU A 164 17.00 -9.03 8.24
CA LEU A 164 15.74 -9.78 8.38
C LEU A 164 15.93 -11.29 8.55
N PRO A 165 16.73 -12.02 7.73
CA PRO A 165 16.86 -13.47 7.87
C PRO A 165 17.30 -13.91 9.27
N ARG A 166 18.34 -13.25 9.81
CA ARG A 166 18.88 -13.52 11.15
C ARG A 166 17.86 -13.25 12.25
N ARG A 167 17.00 -12.24 12.07
CA ARG A 167 15.91 -11.94 13.02
C ARG A 167 14.85 -13.03 12.97
N LEU A 168 14.46 -13.48 11.78
CA LEU A 168 13.44 -14.50 11.60
C LEU A 168 13.86 -15.90 12.10
N GLU A 169 15.15 -16.26 12.05
CA GLU A 169 15.66 -17.53 12.61
C GLU A 169 15.29 -17.74 14.09
N LYS A 170 15.17 -16.64 14.84
CA LYS A 170 14.92 -16.65 16.30
C LYS A 170 13.45 -16.41 16.66
N LEU A 171 12.58 -16.24 15.66
CA LEU A 171 11.20 -15.80 15.86
C LEU A 171 10.23 -16.71 15.12
N THR A 172 9.24 -17.21 15.85
CA THR A 172 8.02 -17.78 15.27
C THR A 172 7.03 -16.63 15.09
N ILE A 173 6.67 -16.32 13.84
CA ILE A 173 5.74 -15.25 13.47
C ILE A 173 4.65 -15.80 12.55
N ASP A 174 3.57 -15.03 12.33
CA ASP A 174 2.54 -15.36 11.34
C ASP A 174 3.18 -15.66 9.98
N HIS A 175 2.86 -16.81 9.39
CA HIS A 175 3.45 -17.28 8.14
C HIS A 175 3.20 -16.30 6.98
N ARG A 176 2.04 -15.62 6.95
CA ARG A 176 1.71 -14.61 5.94
C ARG A 176 2.56 -13.36 6.12
N LEU A 177 2.75 -12.93 7.37
CA LEU A 177 3.65 -11.81 7.66
C LEU A 177 5.08 -12.15 7.25
N LYS A 178 5.54 -13.38 7.50
CA LYS A 178 6.84 -13.86 7.01
C LYS A 178 6.93 -13.78 5.48
N THR A 179 5.90 -14.24 4.76
CA THR A 179 5.82 -14.14 3.29
C THR A 179 5.90 -12.69 2.82
N ILE A 180 5.18 -11.77 3.46
CA ILE A 180 5.23 -10.34 3.15
C ILE A 180 6.65 -9.78 3.31
N LEU A 181 7.27 -10.03 4.47
CA LEU A 181 8.60 -9.48 4.79
C LEU A 181 9.68 -10.03 3.83
N LEU A 182 9.60 -11.30 3.46
CA LEU A 182 10.52 -11.89 2.48
C LEU A 182 10.25 -11.34 1.07
N GLY A 183 8.99 -11.20 0.67
CA GLY A 183 8.62 -10.61 -0.63
C GLY A 183 9.10 -9.17 -0.78
N ILE A 184 9.02 -8.34 0.29
CA ILE A 184 9.57 -6.98 0.28
C ILE A 184 11.09 -6.99 0.09
N ARG A 185 11.79 -7.95 0.70
CA ARG A 185 13.26 -8.07 0.65
C ARG A 185 13.79 -8.46 -0.73
N GLU A 186 13.06 -9.32 -1.44
CA GLU A 186 13.51 -9.92 -2.70
C GLU A 186 13.42 -8.97 -3.91
N LEU A 187 12.78 -7.82 -3.74
CA LEU A 187 12.48 -6.84 -4.80
C LEU A 187 13.46 -5.67 -4.83
#